data_AF-A0A6I3CS93-F1
#
_entry.id   AF-A0A6I3CS93-F1
#
_cell.length_a   1.000
_cell.length_b   1.000
_cell.length_c   1.000
_cell.angle_alpha   90.00
_cell.angle_beta   90.00
_cell.angle_gamma   90.00
#
_symmetry.space_group_name_H-M   'P 1'
#
loop_
_entity.id
_entity.type
_entity.pdbx_description
1 polymer ?
#
loop_
_entity_poly.entity_id
_entity_poly.type
_entity_poly.pdbx_seq_one_letter_code
_entity_poly.pdbx_strand_id
1 'polypeptide(L)' 'GDDFSIINSTGPGFSYHPDKLSMERTEDAAFGPADRIGQLTMRNLDIADTRAKLEMYANQGQLGDGQFKLIKEIDNKKK' A
#
# COMPACT_ATOMS: atom_id res chain seq x y z
N GLY A 1 -2.75 10.84 -32.64
CA GLY A 1 -2.49 11.02 -31.19
C GLY A 1 -1.06 11.45 -31.12
N ASP A 2 -0.79 12.56 -30.45
CA ASP A 2 0.57 13.07 -30.35
C ASP A 2 1.25 12.37 -29.16
N ASP A 3 2.27 11.57 -29.47
CA ASP A 3 3.04 10.86 -28.47
C ASP A 3 4.14 11.79 -27.93
N PHE A 4 4.14 12.01 -26.63
CA PHE A 4 5.15 12.81 -25.96
C PHE A 4 5.98 11.94 -25.01
N SER A 5 7.29 12.18 -25.02
CA SER A 5 8.23 11.59 -24.07
C SER A 5 8.86 12.69 -23.23
N ILE A 6 8.91 12.48 -21.92
CA ILE A 6 9.65 13.36 -21.01
C ILE A 6 11.13 13.01 -21.12
N ILE A 7 11.92 13.94 -21.65
CA ILE A 7 13.36 13.74 -21.84
C ILE A 7 14.16 14.16 -20.60
N ASN A 8 13.81 15.30 -20.00
CA ASN A 8 14.52 15.81 -18.82
C ASN A 8 13.61 16.75 -18.02
N SER A 9 13.82 16.81 -16.70
CA SER A 9 13.19 17.77 -15.80
C SER A 9 14.28 18.35 -14.89
N THR A 10 14.43 19.66 -14.90
CA THR A 10 15.40 20.38 -14.06
C THR A 10 14.75 21.58 -13.40
N GLY A 11 15.18 21.90 -12.18
CA GLY A 11 14.65 23.04 -11.43
C GLY A 11 15.27 23.13 -10.03
N PRO A 12 15.54 24.35 -9.52
CA PRO A 12 16.21 24.54 -8.23
C PRO A 12 15.33 24.23 -7.02
N GLY A 13 14.00 24.12 -7.20
CA GLY A 13 13.02 23.88 -6.14
C GLY A 13 12.55 22.44 -6.01
N PHE A 14 13.24 21.47 -6.61
CA PHE A 14 12.83 20.06 -6.54
C PHE A 14 13.13 19.48 -5.17
N SER A 15 12.17 18.76 -4.58
CA SER A 15 12.42 17.98 -3.37
C SER A 15 13.23 16.71 -3.65
N TYR A 16 13.28 16.25 -4.91
CA TYR A 16 14.07 15.09 -5.31
C TYR A 16 15.57 15.40 -5.28
N HIS A 17 16.28 14.72 -4.39
CA HIS A 17 17.74 14.81 -4.24
C HIS A 17 18.29 13.39 -4.04
N PRO A 18 18.81 12.73 -5.09
CA PRO A 18 19.22 11.32 -5.01
C PRO A 18 20.37 11.11 -4.03
N ASP A 19 21.31 12.06 -3.93
CA ASP A 19 22.48 11.97 -3.06
C ASP A 19 22.11 11.79 -1.57
N LYS A 20 20.98 12.37 -1.14
CA LYS A 20 20.47 12.25 0.24
C LYS A 20 19.89 10.87 0.57
N LEU A 21 19.63 10.06 -0.46
CA LEU A 21 19.13 8.69 -0.35
C LEU A 21 20.21 7.67 -0.70
N SER A 22 21.44 8.11 -1.02
CA SER A 22 22.55 7.24 -1.37
C SER A 22 22.97 6.38 -0.17
N MET A 23 23.29 5.12 -0.46
CA MET A 23 23.75 4.13 0.53
C MET A 23 25.17 3.67 0.25
N GLU A 24 25.88 4.32 -0.68
CA GLU A 24 27.23 3.93 -1.10
C GLU A 24 28.31 4.32 -0.08
N ARG A 25 28.03 5.33 0.77
CA ARG A 25 28.91 5.79 1.86
C ARG A 25 28.09 5.90 3.15
N THR A 26 28.43 5.07 4.13
CA THR A 26 27.63 4.88 5.36
C THR A 26 27.98 5.87 6.48
N GLU A 27 29.04 6.66 6.34
CA GLU A 27 29.55 7.54 7.41
C GLU A 27 28.59 8.71 7.70
N ASP A 28 27.84 9.20 6.70
CA ASP A 28 26.87 10.31 6.81
C ASP A 28 25.44 9.91 6.39
N ALA A 29 25.11 8.61 6.44
CA ALA A 29 23.80 8.12 6.01
C ALA A 29 22.69 8.69 6.92
N ALA A 30 21.67 9.31 6.32
CA ALA A 30 20.56 9.94 7.05
C ALA A 30 19.66 8.93 7.80
N PHE A 31 19.73 7.64 7.46
CA PHE A 31 19.01 6.54 8.08
C PHE A 31 19.73 5.22 7.83
N GLY A 32 19.70 4.33 8.81
CA GLY A 32 20.26 2.98 8.72
C GLY A 32 19.20 1.89 8.48
N PRO A 33 19.62 0.64 8.24
CA PRO A 33 18.70 -0.49 8.10
C PRO A 33 17.81 -0.70 9.32
N ALA A 34 18.33 -0.45 10.52
CA ALA A 34 17.58 -0.60 11.78
C ALA A 34 16.44 0.42 11.91
N ASP A 35 16.61 1.64 11.40
CA ASP A 35 15.57 2.68 11.43
C ASP A 35 14.36 2.26 10.61
N ARG A 36 14.59 1.58 9.47
CA ARG A 36 13.51 1.02 8.66
C ARG A 36 12.77 -0.10 9.39
N ILE A 37 13.48 -0.97 10.11
CA ILE A 37 12.83 -2.00 10.93
C ILE A 37 11.99 -1.36 12.03
N GLY A 38 12.53 -0.37 12.75
CA GLY A 38 11.78 0.39 13.75
C GLY A 38 10.52 1.04 13.17
N GLN A 39 10.64 1.70 12.01
CA GLN A 39 9.51 2.29 11.29
C GLN A 39 8.42 1.25 10.98
N LEU A 40 8.79 0.06 10.53
CA LEU A 40 7.85 -1.01 10.21
C LEU A 40 7.18 -1.58 11.45
N THR A 41 7.94 -1.80 12.54
CA THR A 41 7.42 -2.35 13.79
C THR A 41 6.31 -1.47 14.39
N MET A 42 6.45 -0.15 14.30
CA MET A 42 5.44 0.80 14.80
C MET A 42 4.08 0.69 14.08
N ARG A 43 4.01 0.04 12.91
CA ARG A 43 2.75 -0.17 12.17
C ARG A 43 1.97 -1.40 12.64
N ASN A 44 2.54 -2.28 13.44
CA ASN A 44 1.94 -3.59 13.75
C ASN A 44 0.58 -3.52 14.47
N LEU A 45 0.41 -2.59 15.41
CA LEU A 45 -0.86 -2.45 16.15
C LEU A 45 -1.99 -1.99 15.24
N ASP A 46 -1.76 -0.96 14.44
CA ASP A 46 -2.73 -0.45 13.46
C ASP A 46 -3.09 -1.50 12.40
N ILE A 47 -2.11 -2.32 11.98
CA ILE A 47 -2.35 -3.45 11.07
C ILE A 47 -3.25 -4.50 11.74
N ALA A 48 -2.98 -4.88 12.99
CA ALA A 48 -3.79 -5.86 13.71
C ALA A 48 -5.23 -5.38 13.88
N ASP A 49 -5.41 -4.12 14.28
CA ASP A 49 -6.74 -3.50 14.45
C ASP A 49 -7.50 -3.43 13.13
N THR A 50 -6.82 -3.06 12.04
CA THR A 50 -7.44 -3.01 10.72
C THR A 50 -7.86 -4.40 10.24
N ARG A 51 -7.06 -5.44 10.50
CA ARG A 51 -7.44 -6.83 10.18
C ARG A 51 -8.67 -7.28 10.97
N ALA A 52 -8.71 -6.99 12.27
CA ALA A 52 -9.88 -7.31 13.09
C ALA A 52 -11.14 -6.59 12.60
N LYS A 53 -11.03 -5.32 12.17
CA LYS A 53 -12.14 -4.58 11.56
C LYS A 53 -12.61 -5.21 10.25
N LEU A 54 -11.70 -5.65 9.39
CA LEU A 54 -12.07 -6.33 8.14
C LEU A 54 -12.82 -7.64 8.41
N GLU A 55 -12.40 -8.44 9.39
CA GLU A 55 -13.13 -9.65 9.80
C GLU A 55 -14.51 -9.32 10.36
N MET A 56 -14.62 -8.27 11.17
CA MET A 56 -15.92 -7.78 11.67
C MET A 56 -16.85 -7.38 10.52
N TYR A 57 -16.37 -6.60 9.56
CA TYR A 57 -17.18 -6.17 8.41
C TYR A 57 -17.57 -7.34 7.49
N ALA A 58 -16.70 -8.35 7.37
CA ALA A 58 -17.03 -9.58 6.65
C ALA A 58 -18.15 -10.37 7.37
N ASN A 59 -18.07 -10.52 8.70
CA ASN A 59 -19.10 -11.20 9.50
C ASN A 59 -20.46 -10.48 9.47
N GLN A 60 -20.45 -9.15 9.35
CA GLN A 60 -21.66 -8.34 9.20
C GLN A 60 -22.24 -8.36 7.77
N GLY A 61 -21.60 -9.08 6.84
CA GLY A 61 -22.01 -9.15 5.43
C GLY A 61 -21.76 -7.86 4.64
N GLN A 62 -21.05 -6.89 5.22
CA GLN A 62 -20.69 -5.63 4.56
C GLN A 62 -19.51 -5.81 3.59
N LEU A 63 -18.64 -6.78 3.87
CA LEU A 63 -17.59 -7.23 2.95
C LEU A 63 -17.95 -8.64 2.47
N GLY A 64 -17.98 -8.85 1.14
CA GLY A 64 -18.10 -10.18 0.54
C GLY A 64 -19.45 -10.53 -0.12
N ASP A 65 -20.47 -9.67 -0.11
CA ASP A 65 -21.82 -10.05 -0.56
C ASP A 65 -22.42 -9.22 -1.71
N GLY A 66 -21.57 -8.60 -2.54
CA GLY A 66 -22.04 -7.83 -3.69
C GLY A 66 -22.34 -8.65 -4.96
N GLN A 67 -21.73 -9.84 -5.13
CA GLN A 67 -21.82 -10.60 -6.39
C GLN A 67 -21.93 -12.12 -6.22
N PHE A 68 -21.40 -12.72 -5.15
CA PHE A 68 -21.36 -14.18 -5.01
C PHE A 68 -22.69 -14.79 -4.50
N LYS A 69 -23.49 -14.07 -3.72
CA LYS A 69 -24.80 -14.56 -3.22
C LYS A 69 -25.86 -14.71 -4.31
N LEU A 70 -25.96 -13.74 -5.22
CA LEU A 70 -26.95 -13.75 -6.30
C LEU A 70 -26.80 -14.95 -7.23
N ILE A 71 -25.57 -15.36 -7.56
CA ILE A 71 -25.31 -16.51 -8.43
C ILE A 71 -25.74 -17.82 -7.75
N LYS A 72 -25.47 -17.95 -6.44
CA LYS A 72 -25.80 -19.17 -5.66
C LYS A 72 -27.31 -19.34 -5.46
N GLU A 73 -28.05 -18.24 -5.31
CA GLU A 73 -29.52 -18.28 -5.19
C GLU A 73 -30.23 -18.59 -6.53
N ILE A 74 -29.66 -18.17 -7.67
CA ILE A 74 -30.20 -18.50 -8.99
C ILE A 74 -30.01 -19.99 -9.31
N ASP A 75 -28.89 -20.59 -8.91
CA ASP A 75 -28.59 -22.00 -9.18
C ASP A 75 -29.45 -22.95 -8.31
N ASN A 76 -29.74 -22.55 -7.06
CA ASN A 76 -30.63 -23.31 -6.18
C ASN A 76 -32.13 -23.25 -6.55
N LYS A 77 -32.56 -22.32 -7.40
CA LYS A 77 -33.95 -22.26 -7.91
C LYS A 77 -34.22 -23.17 -9.11
N LYS A 78 -33.19 -23.84 -9.66
CA LYS A 78 -33.31 -24.75 -10.81
C LYS A 78 -33.39 -26.24 -10.44
N LYS A 79 -33.59 -26.60 -9.17
CA LYS A 79 -33.90 -27.96 -8.73
C LYS A 79 -35.28 -28.04 -8.09
#